data_AF-A0A6C0E3B7-F1
#
_entry.id   AF-A0A6C0E3B7-F1
#
_cell.length_a   1.000
_cell.length_b   1.000
_cell.length_c   1.000
_cell.angle_alpha   90.00
_cell.angle_beta   90.00
_cell.angle_gamma   90.00
#
_symmetry.space_group_name_H-M   'P 1'
#
loop_
_entity.id
_entity.type
_entity.pdbx_description
1 polymer ?
#
loop_
_entity_poly.entity_id
_entity_poly.type
_entity_poly.pdbx_seq_one_letter_code
_entity_poly.pdbx_strand_id
1 'polypeptide(L)'
;MSSSPCTIKLLSIDIGIKNLAFCLFEIENNIYSVKKWDIVNIGEEKPLLCGEIENDKSKAKSTKSTKHPQIPHPQIPQSINICNKPAKYTKNNKCYCLKHSKKQVFHVPTKELESSYLNKQKINSLFELAEKYNISYAKPIKKQGLIHLFNEYVLNKCFEPVNITNSNKVDIISIGKNIKKKFDEIFITNNTYDNIDVILIENQISPIANRMKTIQGMVAQYFIMKSSTSHQQDIKFVSSFNKLKDVTNKTTSITHTQDDKTEKSKYNDRKKLGIVTCLENLEKIHDNNEWISFFAKHSKRDDLADCFLQGIWYIKNKL
;
A
#
# COMPACT_ATOMS: atom_id res chain seq x y z
N MET A 1 1.35 -46.88 -16.68
CA MET A 1 0.61 -45.85 -15.95
C MET A 1 1.52 -44.63 -15.83
N SER A 2 1.34 -43.60 -16.65
CA SER A 2 2.10 -42.36 -16.48
C SER A 2 1.57 -41.68 -15.22
N SER A 3 2.40 -41.57 -14.18
CA SER A 3 2.11 -40.70 -13.05
C SER A 3 1.86 -39.29 -13.58
N SER A 4 0.68 -38.72 -13.33
CA SER A 4 0.42 -37.31 -13.62
C SER A 4 1.54 -36.46 -12.99
N PRO A 5 2.07 -35.43 -13.69
CA PRO A 5 3.13 -34.61 -13.15
C PRO A 5 2.66 -33.98 -11.83
N CYS A 6 3.43 -34.22 -10.76
CA CYS A 6 3.15 -33.64 -9.45
C CYS A 6 3.42 -32.13 -9.55
N THR A 7 2.34 -31.36 -9.48
CA THR A 7 2.39 -29.89 -9.54
C THR A 7 2.34 -29.36 -8.13
N ILE A 8 3.31 -28.51 -7.75
CA ILE A 8 3.35 -27.88 -6.42
C ILE A 8 3.05 -26.40 -6.57
N LYS A 9 2.06 -25.91 -5.82
CA LYS A 9 1.76 -24.48 -5.66
C LYS A 9 2.40 -23.95 -4.39
N LEU A 10 3.31 -22.99 -4.56
CA LEU A 10 4.08 -22.39 -3.47
C LEU A 10 3.77 -20.90 -3.37
N LEU A 11 3.27 -20.46 -2.22
CA LEU A 11 3.06 -19.04 -1.92
C LEU A 11 4.17 -18.54 -1.00
N SER A 12 4.86 -17.48 -1.40
CA SER A 12 5.88 -16.82 -0.58
C SER A 12 5.46 -15.40 -0.23
N ILE A 13 5.46 -15.04 1.05
CA ILE A 13 4.97 -13.76 1.57
C ILE A 13 6.07 -13.06 2.38
N ASP A 14 6.32 -11.80 2.01
CA ASP A 14 7.12 -10.83 2.77
C ASP A 14 6.21 -9.98 3.66
N ILE A 15 6.58 -9.81 4.93
CA ILE A 15 5.68 -9.26 5.96
C ILE A 15 6.04 -7.81 6.30
N GLY A 16 5.25 -6.88 5.77
CA GLY A 16 5.31 -5.47 6.15
C GLY A 16 4.21 -5.04 7.14
N ILE A 17 4.39 -3.87 7.77
CA ILE A 17 3.39 -3.27 8.69
C ILE A 17 2.07 -2.92 7.97
N LYS A 18 2.16 -2.57 6.69
CA LYS A 18 1.04 -2.10 5.86
C LYS A 18 0.78 -2.93 4.62
N ASN A 19 1.84 -3.56 4.14
CA ASN A 19 1.90 -4.12 2.81
C ASN A 19 2.42 -5.54 2.98
N LEU A 20 1.68 -6.49 2.43
CA LEU A 20 2.13 -7.87 2.31
C LEU A 20 2.46 -8.10 0.84
N ALA A 21 3.75 -8.17 0.51
CA ALA A 21 4.16 -8.57 -0.82
C ALA A 21 4.13 -10.10 -0.89
N PHE A 22 3.58 -10.65 -1.98
CA PHE A 22 3.51 -12.10 -2.13
C PHE A 22 3.76 -12.53 -3.57
N CYS A 23 4.38 -13.69 -3.74
CA CYS A 23 4.57 -14.33 -5.02
C CYS A 23 4.08 -15.78 -4.95
N LEU A 24 3.17 -16.14 -5.84
CA LEU A 24 2.64 -17.49 -6.04
C LEU A 24 3.35 -18.15 -7.22
N PHE A 25 3.99 -19.27 -6.94
CA PHE A 25 4.69 -20.11 -7.90
C PHE A 25 3.88 -21.37 -8.18
N GLU A 26 3.94 -21.85 -9.41
CA GLU A 26 3.57 -23.20 -9.79
C GLU A 26 4.82 -23.91 -10.29
N ILE A 27 5.05 -25.12 -9.77
CA ILE A 27 6.28 -25.88 -9.97
C ILE A 27 5.90 -27.23 -10.54
N GLU A 28 6.37 -27.51 -11.75
CA GLU A 28 6.17 -28.77 -12.45
C GLU A 28 7.53 -29.28 -12.93
N ASN A 29 7.89 -30.51 -12.57
CA ASN A 29 9.16 -31.14 -13.00
C ASN A 29 10.40 -30.26 -12.77
N ASN A 30 10.49 -29.61 -11.60
CA ASN A 30 11.55 -28.66 -11.20
C ASN A 30 11.61 -27.36 -12.01
N ILE A 31 10.65 -27.12 -12.89
CA ILE A 31 10.48 -25.85 -13.60
C ILE A 31 9.41 -25.06 -12.86
N TYR A 32 9.72 -23.82 -12.50
CA TYR A 32 8.78 -22.95 -11.80
C TYR A 32 8.32 -21.79 -12.71
N SER A 33 7.07 -21.39 -12.53
CA SER A 33 6.47 -20.21 -13.17
C SER A 33 5.76 -19.35 -12.12
N VAL A 34 5.69 -18.04 -12.36
CA VAL A 34 4.98 -17.10 -11.48
C VAL A 34 3.53 -16.98 -11.95
N LYS A 35 2.57 -17.35 -11.09
CA LYS A 35 1.12 -17.28 -11.38
C LYS A 35 0.47 -16.01 -10.87
N LYS A 36 0.99 -15.45 -9.77
CA LYS A 36 0.52 -14.18 -9.23
C LYS A 36 1.63 -13.54 -8.41
N TRP A 37 1.88 -12.26 -8.63
CA TRP A 37 2.83 -11.48 -7.86
C TRP A 37 2.24 -10.10 -7.62
N ASP A 38 2.09 -9.70 -6.36
CA ASP A 38 1.38 -8.48 -6.01
C ASP A 38 1.73 -7.99 -4.61
N ILE A 39 1.24 -6.80 -4.26
CA ILE A 39 1.30 -6.23 -2.92
C ILE A 39 -0.10 -5.94 -2.40
N VAL A 40 -0.42 -6.49 -1.23
CA VAL A 40 -1.67 -6.25 -0.54
C VAL A 40 -1.51 -5.17 0.51
N ASN A 41 -2.22 -4.05 0.34
CA ASN A 41 -2.32 -3.04 1.40
C ASN A 41 -3.35 -3.46 2.46
N ILE A 42 -2.86 -3.82 3.64
CA ILE A 42 -3.64 -4.22 4.82
C ILE A 42 -3.91 -3.05 5.77
N GLY A 43 -3.33 -1.88 5.51
CA GLY A 43 -3.52 -0.66 6.30
C GLY A 43 -4.58 0.30 5.77
N GLU A 44 -5.27 -0.02 4.68
CA GLU A 44 -6.29 0.84 4.09
C GLU A 44 -7.59 0.85 4.90
N GLU A 45 -7.94 2.01 5.44
CA GLU A 45 -9.33 2.47 5.54
C GLU A 45 -9.75 2.98 4.16
N LYS A 46 -10.99 2.73 3.71
CA LYS A 46 -11.47 3.27 2.42
C LYS A 46 -11.23 4.78 2.39
N PRO A 47 -10.48 5.34 1.42
CA PRO A 47 -10.26 6.77 1.38
C PRO A 47 -11.61 7.46 1.21
N LEU A 48 -11.84 8.51 2.00
CA LEU A 48 -12.98 9.40 1.74
C LEU A 48 -12.87 9.92 0.31
N LEU A 49 -13.93 9.80 -0.46
CA LEU A 49 -13.97 10.26 -1.85
C LEU A 49 -14.59 11.65 -1.93
N CYS A 50 -14.20 12.41 -2.94
CA CYS A 50 -14.83 13.69 -3.23
C CYS A 50 -16.32 13.51 -3.57
N GLY A 51 -17.20 14.33 -3.02
CA GLY A 51 -18.64 14.28 -3.31
C GLY A 51 -19.12 15.21 -4.43
N GLU A 52 -18.21 15.88 -5.13
CA GLU A 52 -18.55 16.94 -6.10
C GLU A 52 -18.76 16.39 -7.50
N ILE A 53 -19.64 17.03 -8.27
CA ILE A 53 -19.97 16.63 -9.65
C ILE A 53 -18.85 17.05 -10.61
N GLU A 54 -18.43 16.14 -11.49
CA GLU A 54 -17.47 16.44 -12.57
C GLU A 54 -18.19 17.09 -13.75
N ASN A 55 -18.17 18.42 -13.78
CA ASN A 55 -18.52 19.20 -14.96
C ASN A 55 -17.31 19.31 -15.90
N ASP A 56 -16.85 18.20 -16.49
CA ASP A 56 -15.76 18.27 -17.48
C ASP A 56 -16.33 18.53 -18.88
N LYS A 57 -16.29 19.81 -19.31
CA LYS A 57 -16.30 20.20 -20.75
C LYS A 57 -14.92 19.99 -21.41
N SER A 58 -14.06 19.12 -20.88
CA SER A 58 -12.72 18.93 -21.42
C SER A 58 -12.27 17.47 -21.39
N LYS A 59 -12.31 16.88 -22.60
CA LYS A 59 -11.59 15.67 -23.05
C LYS A 59 -12.22 14.31 -22.71
N ALA A 60 -13.36 14.03 -23.35
CA ALA A 60 -13.65 12.66 -23.77
C ALA A 60 -12.64 12.27 -24.87
N LYS A 61 -11.60 11.51 -24.51
CA LYS A 61 -10.84 10.74 -25.50
C LYS A 61 -11.74 9.59 -25.95
N SER A 62 -12.16 9.63 -27.21
CA SER A 62 -12.97 8.61 -27.84
C SER A 62 -12.25 7.26 -27.85
N THR A 63 -12.78 6.27 -27.15
CA THR A 63 -12.65 4.88 -27.59
C THR A 63 -13.78 4.62 -28.58
N LYS A 64 -13.41 4.47 -29.85
CA LYS A 64 -14.34 4.08 -30.92
C LYS A 64 -14.83 2.66 -30.62
N SER A 65 -16.12 2.51 -30.37
CA SER A 65 -16.85 1.25 -30.51
C SER A 65 -17.98 1.44 -31.51
N THR A 66 -18.22 0.39 -32.26
CA THR A 66 -18.91 0.25 -33.54
C THR A 66 -20.38 0.70 -33.52
N LYS A 67 -20.80 1.36 -34.61
CA LYS A 67 -22.17 1.80 -34.87
C LYS A 67 -23.06 0.62 -35.27
N HIS A 68 -24.21 0.46 -34.62
CA HIS A 68 -25.43 -0.11 -35.22
C HIS A 68 -26.61 0.87 -35.01
N PRO A 69 -27.60 0.88 -35.93
CA PRO A 69 -28.56 1.97 -36.10
C PRO A 69 -29.70 1.97 -35.07
N GLN A 70 -30.26 3.15 -34.88
CA GLN A 70 -31.12 3.60 -33.78
C GLN A 70 -32.58 3.11 -33.87
N ILE A 71 -33.19 2.94 -32.68
CA ILE A 71 -34.63 3.08 -32.44
C ILE A 71 -34.80 4.19 -31.37
N PRO A 72 -35.72 5.16 -31.50
CA PRO A 72 -35.87 6.24 -30.54
C PRO A 72 -36.65 5.77 -29.31
N HIS A 73 -35.98 5.67 -28.16
CA HIS A 73 -36.60 5.45 -26.84
C HIS A 73 -36.35 6.66 -25.91
N PRO A 74 -37.13 6.82 -24.82
CA PRO A 74 -37.35 8.07 -24.12
C PRO A 74 -36.10 8.53 -23.38
N GLN A 75 -35.97 9.84 -23.18
CA GLN A 75 -34.83 10.49 -22.53
C GLN A 75 -34.62 9.94 -21.11
N ILE A 76 -33.61 9.08 -20.96
CA ILE A 76 -33.08 8.62 -19.68
C ILE A 76 -32.36 9.82 -19.01
N PRO A 77 -32.54 10.08 -17.70
CA PRO A 77 -31.85 11.17 -17.01
C PRO A 77 -30.34 10.99 -17.15
N GLN A 78 -29.66 12.05 -17.60
CA GLN A 78 -28.19 12.07 -17.75
C GLN A 78 -27.54 11.62 -16.44
N SER A 79 -26.70 10.59 -16.50
CA SER A 79 -25.95 10.09 -15.36
C SER A 79 -25.04 11.20 -14.82
N ILE A 80 -25.35 11.70 -13.62
CA ILE A 80 -24.52 12.68 -12.92
C ILE A 80 -23.15 12.03 -12.66
N ASN A 81 -22.10 12.53 -13.30
CA ASN A 81 -20.76 12.01 -13.09
C ASN A 81 -20.19 12.59 -11.79
N ILE A 82 -20.12 11.80 -10.73
CA ILE A 82 -19.59 12.21 -9.42
C ILE A 82 -18.09 11.97 -9.40
N CYS A 83 -17.33 12.94 -8.88
CA CYS A 83 -15.88 12.82 -8.75
C CYS A 83 -15.50 11.63 -7.88
N ASN A 84 -14.55 10.80 -8.34
CA ASN A 84 -14.07 9.63 -7.60
C ASN A 84 -12.65 9.83 -7.02
N LYS A 85 -12.15 11.07 -7.00
CA LYS A 85 -10.80 11.37 -6.51
C LYS A 85 -10.77 11.36 -4.97
N PRO A 86 -9.66 10.91 -4.35
CA PRO A 86 -9.50 10.97 -2.89
C PRO A 86 -9.69 12.39 -2.35
N ALA A 87 -10.49 12.50 -1.29
CA ALA A 87 -10.71 13.73 -0.58
C ALA A 87 -9.46 14.10 0.23
N LYS A 88 -9.10 15.38 0.19
CA LYS A 88 -8.05 15.96 1.03
C LYS A 88 -8.62 16.84 2.14
N TYR A 89 -9.87 17.26 1.98
CA TYR A 89 -10.51 18.22 2.85
C TYR A 89 -11.97 17.84 3.12
N THR A 90 -12.45 18.20 4.31
CA THR A 90 -13.85 18.12 4.72
C THR A 90 -14.37 19.50 5.11
N LYS A 91 -15.66 19.73 4.86
CA LYS A 91 -16.38 20.89 5.38
C LYS A 91 -17.87 20.61 5.37
N ASN A 92 -18.57 20.90 6.47
CA ASN A 92 -20.02 20.76 6.59
C ASN A 92 -20.51 19.37 6.10
N ASN A 93 -19.85 18.30 6.56
CA ASN A 93 -20.11 16.91 6.19
C ASN A 93 -19.95 16.55 4.69
N LYS A 94 -19.31 17.42 3.90
CA LYS A 94 -18.94 17.14 2.50
C LYS A 94 -17.43 16.95 2.37
N CYS A 95 -17.05 16.09 1.42
CA CYS A 95 -15.66 15.73 1.15
C CYS A 95 -15.18 16.29 -0.20
N TYR A 96 -13.97 16.85 -0.23
CA TYR A 96 -13.42 17.54 -1.40
C TYR A 96 -12.01 17.07 -1.73
N CYS A 97 -11.77 16.73 -3.01
CA CYS A 97 -10.40 16.60 -3.50
C CYS A 97 -9.74 17.98 -3.63
N LEU A 98 -8.41 18.02 -3.81
CA LEU A 98 -7.69 19.29 -3.93
C LEU A 98 -8.17 20.18 -5.10
N LYS A 99 -8.60 19.57 -6.22
CA LYS A 99 -9.14 20.33 -7.37
C LYS A 99 -10.47 20.99 -7.00
N HIS A 100 -11.34 20.26 -6.32
CA HIS A 100 -12.69 20.72 -6.01
C HIS A 100 -12.76 21.61 -4.78
N SER A 101 -11.86 21.46 -3.80
CA SER A 101 -11.78 22.38 -2.66
C SER A 101 -11.47 23.81 -3.12
N LYS A 102 -10.57 23.97 -4.09
CA LYS A 102 -10.21 25.27 -4.69
C LYS A 102 -11.36 25.96 -5.44
N LYS A 103 -12.45 25.25 -5.77
CA LYS A 103 -13.64 25.82 -6.41
C LYS A 103 -14.69 26.29 -5.40
N GLN A 104 -14.51 25.97 -4.12
CA GLN A 104 -15.44 26.37 -3.08
C GLN A 104 -15.02 27.72 -2.48
N VAL A 105 -15.95 28.32 -1.73
CA VAL A 105 -15.74 29.59 -1.03
C VAL A 105 -14.86 29.49 0.22
N PHE A 106 -14.54 28.27 0.66
CA PHE A 106 -13.75 28.04 1.88
C PHE A 106 -12.25 28.07 1.60
N HIS A 107 -11.48 28.57 2.56
CA HIS A 107 -10.02 28.66 2.48
C HIS A 107 -9.36 27.33 2.86
N VAL A 108 -8.24 27.00 2.21
CA VAL A 108 -7.40 25.88 2.63
C VAL A 108 -6.63 26.27 3.89
N PRO A 109 -6.68 25.49 4.98
CA PRO A 109 -5.99 25.82 6.22
C PRO A 109 -4.47 25.81 5.99
N THR A 110 -3.81 26.82 6.55
CA THR A 110 -2.36 26.97 6.53
C THR A 110 -1.78 26.64 7.92
N LYS A 111 -0.49 26.28 7.99
CA LYS A 111 0.16 25.93 9.27
C LYS A 111 0.09 27.06 10.31
N GLU A 112 0.05 28.30 9.86
CA GLU A 112 -0.03 29.48 10.74
C GLU A 112 -1.42 29.66 11.40
N LEU A 113 -2.45 28.99 10.88
CA LEU A 113 -3.80 28.97 11.47
C LEU A 113 -4.04 27.76 12.38
N GLU A 114 -3.08 26.84 12.51
CA GLU A 114 -3.21 25.69 13.41
C GLU A 114 -3.19 26.14 14.88
N SER A 115 -4.08 25.60 15.71
CA SER A 115 -4.13 25.95 17.14
C SER A 115 -2.79 25.69 17.84
N SER A 116 -2.04 24.65 17.44
CA SER A 116 -0.72 24.34 17.96
C SER A 116 0.33 25.43 17.69
N TYR A 117 0.21 26.11 16.54
CA TYR A 117 1.04 27.24 16.15
C TYR A 117 0.59 28.52 16.85
N LEU A 118 -0.72 28.83 16.80
CA LEU A 118 -1.31 30.03 17.40
C LEU A 118 -1.05 30.15 18.90
N ASN A 119 -1.18 29.03 19.63
CA ASN A 119 -0.93 28.99 21.07
C ASN A 119 0.51 29.38 21.46
N LYS A 120 1.49 29.14 20.57
CA LYS A 120 2.91 29.46 20.80
C LYS A 120 3.26 30.91 20.46
N GLN A 121 2.43 31.63 19.72
CA GLN A 121 2.75 32.99 19.28
C GLN A 121 2.61 34.05 20.38
N LYS A 122 3.37 35.15 20.25
CA LYS A 122 3.20 36.35 21.07
C LYS A 122 1.94 37.11 20.61
N ILE A 123 1.33 37.89 21.50
CA ILE A 123 0.07 38.60 21.21
C ILE A 123 0.20 39.61 20.04
N ASN A 124 1.36 40.26 19.89
CA ASN A 124 1.61 41.19 18.76
C ASN A 124 1.60 40.47 17.41
N SER A 125 2.26 39.31 17.31
CA SER A 125 2.23 38.48 16.11
C SER A 125 0.83 37.98 15.79
N LEU A 126 -0.01 37.77 16.79
CA LEU A 126 -1.41 37.41 16.59
C LEU A 126 -2.24 38.60 16.05
N PHE A 127 -1.91 39.85 16.39
CA PHE A 127 -2.56 41.02 15.80
C PHE A 127 -2.21 41.18 14.31
N GLU A 128 -0.92 41.04 13.96
CA GLU A 128 -0.47 41.05 12.55
C GLU A 128 -1.16 39.95 11.74
N LEU A 129 -1.28 38.75 12.34
CA LEU A 129 -1.98 37.64 11.71
C LEU A 129 -3.49 37.91 11.59
N ALA A 130 -4.11 38.56 12.57
CA ALA A 130 -5.53 38.89 12.53
C ALA A 130 -5.82 39.89 11.41
N GLU A 131 -4.95 40.87 11.20
CA GLU A 131 -5.02 41.80 10.07
C GLU A 131 -4.84 41.07 8.73
N LYS A 132 -3.84 40.19 8.61
CA LYS A 132 -3.60 39.38 7.40
C LYS A 132 -4.82 38.56 6.98
N TYR A 133 -5.57 38.03 7.96
CA TYR A 133 -6.77 37.23 7.73
C TYR A 133 -8.08 38.03 7.83
N ASN A 134 -8.01 39.36 7.98
CA ASN A 134 -9.15 40.25 8.17
C ASN A 134 -10.11 39.80 9.30
N ILE A 135 -9.55 39.35 10.43
CA ILE A 135 -10.30 38.96 11.63
C ILE A 135 -10.50 40.20 12.49
N SER A 136 -11.75 40.61 12.67
CA SER A 136 -12.11 41.75 13.50
C SER A 136 -11.99 41.43 14.99
N TYR A 137 -11.46 42.37 15.78
CA TYR A 137 -11.35 42.27 17.24
C TYR A 137 -11.45 43.67 17.87
N ALA A 138 -11.91 43.75 19.12
CA ALA A 138 -11.97 44.99 19.89
C ALA A 138 -10.84 45.05 20.93
N LYS A 139 -10.27 46.23 21.19
CA LYS A 139 -9.27 46.41 22.27
C LYS A 139 -9.95 46.96 23.54
N PRO A 140 -9.52 46.53 24.75
CA PRO A 140 -8.46 45.56 25.01
C PRO A 140 -8.94 44.10 24.87
N ILE A 141 -8.13 43.23 24.26
CA ILE A 141 -8.39 41.78 24.14
C ILE A 141 -7.23 40.98 24.71
N LYS A 142 -7.56 39.92 25.46
CA LYS A 142 -6.56 38.97 25.97
C LYS A 142 -6.15 38.01 24.85
N LYS A 143 -4.91 37.49 24.91
CA LYS A 143 -4.39 36.50 23.95
C LYS A 143 -5.36 35.35 23.68
N GLN A 144 -5.94 34.78 24.74
CA GLN A 144 -6.88 33.66 24.60
C GLN A 144 -8.16 34.04 23.85
N GLY A 145 -8.66 35.26 24.05
CA GLY A 145 -9.82 35.77 23.32
C GLY A 145 -9.51 35.95 21.83
N LEU A 146 -8.31 36.42 21.48
CA LEU A 146 -7.89 36.53 20.08
C LEU A 146 -7.73 35.15 19.43
N ILE A 147 -7.15 34.18 20.14
CA ILE A 147 -7.06 32.78 19.67
C ILE A 147 -8.45 32.17 19.46
N HIS A 148 -9.44 32.50 20.30
CA HIS A 148 -10.83 32.08 20.10
C HIS A 148 -11.38 32.56 18.76
N LEU A 149 -11.19 33.86 18.43
CA LEU A 149 -11.62 34.43 17.16
C LEU A 149 -10.94 33.75 15.96
N PHE A 150 -9.66 33.38 16.07
CA PHE A 150 -8.99 32.57 15.04
C PHE A 150 -9.63 31.19 14.88
N ASN A 151 -9.92 30.51 15.98
CA ASN A 151 -10.56 29.20 15.92
C ASN A 151 -11.97 29.29 15.32
N GLU A 152 -12.74 30.34 15.63
CA GLU A 152 -14.03 30.61 14.99
C GLU A 152 -13.90 30.93 13.49
N TYR A 153 -12.89 31.71 13.11
CA TYR A 153 -12.60 31.96 11.70
C TYR A 153 -12.29 30.65 10.96
N VAL A 154 -11.40 29.81 11.50
CA VAL A 154 -11.07 28.50 10.92
C VAL A 154 -12.31 27.61 10.81
N LEU A 155 -13.09 27.52 11.90
CA LEU A 155 -14.32 26.73 11.96
C LEU A 155 -15.37 27.19 10.95
N ASN A 156 -15.43 28.47 10.59
CA ASN A 156 -16.46 28.98 9.69
C ASN A 156 -16.00 29.15 8.24
N LYS A 157 -14.72 29.50 8.03
CA LYS A 157 -14.19 29.93 6.73
C LYS A 157 -13.15 28.99 6.13
N CYS A 158 -12.55 28.09 6.90
CA CYS A 158 -11.54 27.17 6.41
C CYS A 158 -12.07 25.74 6.24
N PHE A 159 -11.47 24.99 5.34
CA PHE A 159 -11.60 23.54 5.29
C PHE A 159 -10.92 22.87 6.48
N GLU A 160 -11.40 21.68 6.84
CA GLU A 160 -10.69 20.77 7.72
C GLU A 160 -9.88 19.78 6.86
N PRO A 161 -8.59 19.55 7.14
CA PRO A 161 -7.84 18.54 6.41
C PRO A 161 -8.38 17.14 6.78
N VAL A 162 -8.57 16.28 5.77
CA VAL A 162 -8.81 14.86 6.03
C VAL A 162 -7.54 14.31 6.68
N ASN A 163 -7.64 13.99 7.96
CA ASN A 163 -6.59 13.28 8.66
C ASN A 163 -6.54 11.86 8.09
N ILE A 164 -5.64 11.63 7.13
CA ILE A 164 -5.24 10.27 6.78
C ILE A 164 -4.65 9.72 8.07
N THR A 165 -5.33 8.76 8.67
CA THR A 165 -4.85 8.05 9.85
C THR A 165 -3.42 7.61 9.56
N ASN A 166 -2.47 8.07 10.39
CA ASN A 166 -1.11 7.56 10.29
C ASN A 166 -1.25 6.05 10.44
N SER A 167 -0.86 5.31 9.43
CA SER A 167 -0.92 3.85 9.37
C SER A 167 -0.40 3.07 10.56
N ASN A 168 0.52 3.66 11.33
CA ASN A 168 1.01 3.05 12.57
C ASN A 168 -0.07 3.05 13.67
N LYS A 169 -1.16 3.83 13.46
CA LYS A 169 -2.33 3.98 14.32
C LYS A 169 -3.53 3.15 13.87
N VAL A 170 -3.48 2.50 12.69
CA VAL A 170 -4.54 1.52 12.36
C VAL A 170 -4.49 0.46 13.45
N ASP A 171 -5.62 0.15 14.07
CA ASP A 171 -5.63 -0.81 15.15
C ASP A 171 -5.34 -2.23 14.60
N ILE A 172 -4.75 -3.08 15.43
CA ILE A 172 -4.31 -4.41 14.99
C ILE A 172 -5.50 -5.32 14.60
N ILE A 173 -6.70 -5.07 15.14
CA ILE A 173 -7.91 -5.82 14.83
C ILE A 173 -8.38 -5.47 13.41
N SER A 174 -8.35 -4.19 13.04
CA SER A 174 -8.64 -3.73 11.68
C SER A 174 -7.64 -4.30 10.67
N ILE A 175 -6.35 -4.37 11.02
CA ILE A 175 -5.35 -5.07 10.20
C ILE A 175 -5.75 -6.54 10.00
N GLY A 176 -6.10 -7.26 11.07
CA GLY A 176 -6.53 -8.66 10.97
C GLY A 176 -7.76 -8.86 10.07
N LYS A 177 -8.77 -7.98 10.19
CA LYS A 177 -9.95 -7.97 9.32
C LYS A 177 -9.59 -7.71 7.85
N ASN A 178 -8.67 -6.77 7.62
CA ASN A 178 -8.19 -6.44 6.28
C ASN A 178 -7.40 -7.59 5.65
N ILE A 179 -6.52 -8.26 6.40
CA ILE A 179 -5.82 -9.46 5.93
C ILE A 179 -6.84 -10.49 5.45
N LYS A 180 -7.80 -10.86 6.30
CA LYS A 180 -8.83 -11.83 5.95
C LYS A 180 -9.55 -11.44 4.66
N LYS A 181 -10.14 -10.24 4.63
CA LYS A 181 -10.93 -9.78 3.50
C LYS A 181 -10.13 -9.77 2.20
N LYS A 182 -8.92 -9.20 2.22
CA LYS A 182 -8.08 -9.06 1.03
C LYS A 182 -7.56 -10.40 0.53
N PHE A 183 -7.20 -11.29 1.43
CA PHE A 183 -6.77 -12.63 1.05
C PHE A 183 -7.94 -13.49 0.58
N ASP A 184 -9.16 -13.33 1.11
CA ASP A 184 -10.36 -13.97 0.54
C ASP A 184 -10.59 -13.48 -0.90
N GLU A 185 -10.53 -12.16 -1.11
CA GLU A 185 -10.67 -11.55 -2.45
C GLU A 185 -9.67 -12.14 -3.45
N ILE A 186 -8.42 -12.38 -3.05
CA ILE A 186 -7.35 -12.87 -3.91
C ILE A 186 -7.40 -14.39 -4.07
N PHE A 187 -7.48 -15.13 -2.97
CA PHE A 187 -7.24 -16.57 -2.94
C PHE A 187 -8.51 -17.42 -2.90
N ILE A 188 -9.70 -16.83 -2.83
CA ILE A 188 -10.98 -17.57 -2.88
C ILE A 188 -11.76 -17.21 -4.14
N THR A 189 -11.81 -15.94 -4.52
CA THR A 189 -12.60 -15.49 -5.67
C THR A 189 -12.22 -16.26 -6.93
N ASN A 190 -13.19 -16.93 -7.54
CA ASN A 190 -13.07 -17.71 -8.79
C ASN A 190 -12.16 -18.96 -8.72
N ASN A 191 -11.82 -19.45 -7.52
CA ASN A 191 -10.98 -20.65 -7.28
C ASN A 191 -9.66 -20.65 -8.07
N THR A 192 -9.19 -19.49 -8.54
CA THR A 192 -8.07 -19.39 -9.50
C THR A 192 -6.75 -19.77 -8.84
N TYR A 193 -6.63 -19.52 -7.53
CA TYR A 193 -5.41 -19.75 -6.74
C TYR A 193 -5.66 -20.67 -5.54
N ASP A 194 -6.61 -21.59 -5.67
CA ASP A 194 -6.88 -22.58 -4.62
C ASP A 194 -5.85 -23.72 -4.60
N ASN A 195 -5.88 -24.45 -3.48
CA ASN A 195 -5.01 -25.60 -3.19
C ASN A 195 -3.53 -25.26 -3.21
N ILE A 196 -3.14 -24.21 -2.46
CA ILE A 196 -1.74 -23.87 -2.24
C ILE A 196 -1.14 -24.90 -1.29
N ASP A 197 -0.11 -25.62 -1.73
CA ASP A 197 0.54 -26.72 -1.00
C ASP A 197 1.48 -26.18 0.09
N VAL A 198 2.31 -25.20 -0.25
CA VAL A 198 3.36 -24.67 0.62
C VAL A 198 3.18 -23.16 0.79
N ILE A 199 3.19 -22.68 2.04
CA ILE A 199 3.10 -21.26 2.36
C ILE A 199 4.33 -20.85 3.17
N LEU A 200 5.18 -20.06 2.53
CA LEU A 200 6.35 -19.45 3.15
C LEU A 200 5.98 -18.06 3.65
N ILE A 201 6.18 -17.82 4.95
CA ILE A 201 5.95 -16.54 5.59
C ILE A 201 7.28 -16.05 6.14
N GLU A 202 7.68 -14.82 5.81
CA GLU A 202 8.90 -14.24 6.35
C GLU A 202 8.88 -14.23 7.89
N ASN A 203 9.97 -14.68 8.50
CA ASN A 203 10.12 -14.70 9.94
C ASN A 203 10.61 -13.35 10.48
N GLN A 204 9.77 -12.68 11.26
CA GLN A 204 10.09 -11.41 11.92
C GLN A 204 10.73 -11.68 13.30
N ILE A 205 11.91 -11.11 13.58
CA ILE A 205 12.68 -11.34 14.83
C ILE A 205 12.36 -10.23 15.86
N SER A 206 12.05 -10.61 17.10
CA SER A 206 11.64 -9.72 18.21
C SER A 206 12.88 -9.30 19.02
N PRO A 207 13.22 -7.99 19.14
CA PRO A 207 12.41 -6.97 19.83
C PRO A 207 12.09 -5.69 19.02
N ILE A 208 12.50 -5.61 17.76
CA ILE A 208 12.45 -4.36 16.97
C ILE A 208 11.10 -4.19 16.23
N ALA A 209 10.34 -5.28 16.01
CA ALA A 209 9.18 -5.28 15.11
C ALA A 209 7.95 -6.06 15.63
N ASN A 210 7.55 -5.85 16.90
CA ASN A 210 6.39 -6.53 17.52
C ASN A 210 5.13 -6.53 16.66
N ARG A 211 4.85 -5.42 15.97
CA ARG A 211 3.68 -5.30 15.10
C ARG A 211 3.77 -6.20 13.86
N MET A 212 4.95 -6.28 13.21
CA MET A 212 5.14 -7.20 12.08
C MET A 212 5.10 -8.66 12.55
N LYS A 213 5.59 -8.96 13.76
CA LYS A 213 5.44 -10.30 14.37
C LYS A 213 3.98 -10.69 14.58
N THR A 214 3.15 -9.76 15.05
CA THR A 214 1.71 -10.00 15.17
C THR A 214 1.06 -10.24 13.81
N ILE A 215 1.42 -9.45 12.80
CA ILE A 215 0.93 -9.63 11.42
C ILE A 215 1.37 -10.98 10.86
N GLN A 216 2.62 -11.39 11.06
CA GLN A 216 3.12 -12.73 10.70
C GLN A 216 2.22 -13.83 11.30
N GLY A 217 1.88 -13.72 12.59
CA GLY A 217 0.96 -14.64 13.25
C GLY A 217 -0.45 -14.61 12.66
N MET A 218 -0.98 -13.44 12.34
CA MET A 218 -2.31 -13.30 11.71
C MET A 218 -2.37 -13.92 10.31
N VAL A 219 -1.31 -13.73 9.49
CA VAL A 219 -1.19 -14.36 8.18
C VAL A 219 -1.13 -15.89 8.32
N ALA A 220 -0.31 -16.40 9.24
CA ALA A 220 -0.25 -17.84 9.50
C ALA A 220 -1.62 -18.39 9.94
N GLN A 221 -2.28 -17.71 10.89
CA GLN A 221 -3.61 -18.10 11.39
C GLN A 221 -4.66 -18.13 10.28
N TYR A 222 -4.64 -17.16 9.36
CA TYR A 222 -5.55 -17.13 8.20
C TYR A 222 -5.45 -18.42 7.38
N PHE A 223 -4.23 -18.87 7.06
CA PHE A 223 -4.02 -20.08 6.27
C PHE A 223 -4.27 -21.38 7.05
N ILE A 224 -4.01 -21.38 8.37
CA ILE A 224 -4.43 -22.48 9.25
C ILE A 224 -5.95 -22.65 9.17
N MET A 225 -6.71 -21.54 9.23
CA MET A 225 -8.17 -21.57 9.15
C MET A 225 -8.70 -21.88 7.74
N LYS A 226 -7.94 -21.56 6.69
CA LYS A 226 -8.29 -21.91 5.30
C LYS A 226 -8.04 -23.40 5.00
N SER A 227 -7.09 -24.03 5.68
CA SER A 227 -6.75 -25.44 5.46
C SER A 227 -7.98 -26.33 5.61
N SER A 228 -8.20 -27.22 4.63
CA SER A 228 -9.34 -28.16 4.62
C SER A 228 -8.85 -29.57 4.93
N THR A 229 -9.77 -30.46 5.32
CA THR A 229 -9.44 -31.87 5.58
C THR A 229 -8.87 -32.58 4.33
N SER A 230 -9.22 -32.11 3.13
CA SER A 230 -8.77 -32.65 1.85
C SER A 230 -7.51 -32.00 1.29
N HIS A 231 -7.09 -30.84 1.82
CA HIS A 231 -5.91 -30.11 1.35
C HIS A 231 -5.24 -29.41 2.53
N GLN A 232 -4.24 -30.07 3.12
CA GLN A 232 -3.48 -29.55 4.25
C GLN A 232 -2.27 -28.77 3.75
N GLN A 233 -2.20 -27.50 4.13
CA GLN A 233 -1.12 -26.60 3.70
C GLN A 233 0.09 -26.73 4.61
N ASP A 234 1.29 -26.79 4.05
CA ASP A 234 2.55 -26.75 4.78
C ASP A 234 3.00 -25.29 4.99
N ILE A 235 2.76 -24.77 6.19
CA ILE A 235 3.05 -23.38 6.56
C ILE A 235 4.43 -23.31 7.24
N LYS A 236 5.34 -22.50 6.69
CA LYS A 236 6.72 -22.38 7.18
C LYS A 236 7.12 -20.93 7.40
N PHE A 237 7.78 -20.67 8.53
CA PHE A 237 8.47 -19.40 8.75
C PHE A 237 9.89 -19.45 8.19
N VAL A 238 10.23 -18.52 7.30
CA VAL A 238 11.51 -18.49 6.59
C VAL A 238 12.32 -17.26 7.02
N SER A 239 13.60 -17.46 7.34
CA SER A 239 14.49 -16.35 7.70
C SER A 239 14.76 -15.45 6.49
N SER A 240 14.61 -14.14 6.68
CA SER A 240 14.95 -13.11 5.70
C SER A 240 16.45 -13.07 5.35
N PHE A 241 17.30 -13.80 6.09
CA PHE A 241 18.71 -13.95 5.75
C PHE A 241 18.93 -14.78 4.49
N ASN A 242 18.04 -15.74 4.20
CA ASN A 242 18.26 -16.75 3.18
C ASN A 242 18.19 -16.23 1.73
N LYS A 243 17.38 -15.20 1.46
CA LYS A 243 17.07 -14.68 0.12
C LYS A 243 18.26 -14.22 -0.73
N LEU A 244 19.41 -13.94 -0.11
CA LEU A 244 20.63 -13.48 -0.79
C LEU A 244 21.86 -14.37 -0.54
N LYS A 245 21.68 -15.51 0.13
CA LYS A 245 22.78 -16.35 0.63
C LYS A 245 23.72 -16.82 -0.47
N ASP A 246 23.15 -17.22 -1.62
CA ASP A 246 23.92 -17.75 -2.76
C ASP A 246 24.78 -16.67 -3.44
N VAL A 247 24.33 -15.41 -3.40
CA VAL A 247 25.05 -14.28 -3.98
C VAL A 247 26.17 -13.84 -3.03
N THR A 248 25.83 -13.68 -1.75
CA THR A 248 26.81 -13.24 -0.74
C THR A 248 27.98 -14.20 -0.60
N ASN A 249 27.73 -15.50 -0.69
CA ASN A 249 28.78 -16.52 -0.58
C ASN A 249 29.75 -16.53 -1.78
N LYS A 250 29.29 -16.18 -2.98
CA LYS A 250 30.16 -16.08 -4.16
C LYS A 250 31.06 -14.84 -4.11
N THR A 251 30.56 -13.73 -3.57
CA THR A 251 31.33 -12.49 -3.46
C THR A 251 32.39 -12.55 -2.34
N THR A 252 32.09 -13.19 -1.20
CA THR A 252 33.08 -13.35 -0.13
C THR A 252 34.26 -14.25 -0.50
N SER A 253 34.11 -15.14 -1.48
CA SER A 253 35.22 -15.93 -2.01
C SER A 253 36.17 -15.15 -2.93
N ILE A 254 35.77 -13.97 -3.41
CA ILE A 254 36.51 -13.21 -4.46
C ILE A 254 37.15 -11.93 -3.90
N THR A 255 36.63 -11.36 -2.81
CA THR A 255 37.17 -10.10 -2.25
C THR A 255 37.33 -10.18 -0.73
N HIS A 256 38.56 -10.46 -0.26
CA HIS A 256 39.00 -10.13 1.09
C HIS A 256 39.39 -8.65 1.15
N THR A 257 38.41 -7.76 1.27
CA THR A 257 38.65 -6.38 1.67
C THR A 257 37.69 -6.04 2.81
N GLN A 258 38.26 -5.72 3.97
CA GLN A 258 37.49 -5.23 5.13
C GLN A 258 36.82 -3.90 4.77
N ASP A 259 35.53 -3.94 4.48
CA ASP A 259 34.74 -2.76 4.14
C ASP A 259 34.14 -2.14 5.42
N ASP A 260 34.75 -1.04 5.87
CA ASP A 260 34.35 -0.17 6.99
C ASP A 260 33.11 0.69 6.64
N LYS A 261 32.06 0.04 6.11
CA LYS A 261 30.78 0.71 5.81
C LYS A 261 29.85 0.74 7.02
N THR A 262 29.19 1.88 7.23
CA THR A 262 28.13 2.06 8.24
C THR A 262 26.96 1.11 8.00
N GLU A 263 26.24 0.71 9.07
CA GLU A 263 25.13 -0.26 8.99
C GLU A 263 24.00 0.17 8.04
N LYS A 264 23.70 1.48 7.99
CA LYS A 264 22.69 2.04 7.07
C LYS A 264 23.10 1.89 5.60
N SER A 265 24.40 2.03 5.30
CA SER A 265 24.94 1.83 3.96
C SER A 265 24.83 0.36 3.55
N LYS A 266 25.21 -0.57 4.45
CA LYS A 266 25.08 -2.01 4.24
C LYS A 266 23.62 -2.45 4.00
N TYR A 267 22.66 -1.86 4.71
CA TYR A 267 21.23 -2.13 4.51
C TYR A 267 20.72 -1.67 3.14
N ASN A 268 21.07 -0.45 2.73
CA ASN A 268 20.68 0.08 1.42
C ASN A 268 21.32 -0.72 0.27
N ASP A 269 22.58 -1.13 0.43
CA ASP A 269 23.29 -1.97 -0.54
C ASP A 269 22.62 -3.34 -0.65
N ARG A 270 22.21 -3.95 0.49
CA ARG A 270 21.45 -5.21 0.50
C ARG A 270 20.13 -5.11 -0.26
N LYS A 271 19.40 -4.00 -0.12
CA LYS A 271 18.15 -3.77 -0.87
C LYS A 271 18.37 -3.70 -2.38
N LYS A 272 19.39 -2.94 -2.80
CA LYS A 272 19.77 -2.85 -4.22
C LYS A 272 20.17 -4.21 -4.77
N LEU A 273 20.98 -4.96 -4.01
CA LEU A 273 21.39 -6.31 -4.38
C LEU A 273 20.19 -7.25 -4.54
N GLY A 274 19.19 -7.17 -3.65
CA GLY A 274 17.92 -7.88 -3.76
C GLY A 274 17.21 -7.62 -5.09
N ILE A 275 17.05 -6.35 -5.45
CA ILE A 275 16.37 -5.95 -6.70
C ILE A 275 17.11 -6.48 -7.93
N VAL A 276 18.44 -6.35 -7.95
CA VAL A 276 19.27 -6.85 -9.07
C VAL A 276 19.18 -8.38 -9.16
N THR A 277 19.36 -9.07 -8.05
CA THR A 277 19.28 -10.55 -8.00
C THR A 277 17.91 -11.05 -8.44
N CYS A 278 16.83 -10.35 -8.09
CA CYS A 278 15.48 -10.68 -8.52
C CYS A 278 15.33 -10.58 -10.04
N LEU A 279 15.80 -9.48 -10.66
CA LEU A 279 15.80 -9.32 -12.12
C LEU A 279 16.58 -10.43 -12.83
N GLU A 280 17.79 -10.75 -12.36
CA GLU A 280 18.62 -11.81 -12.95
C GLU A 280 17.96 -13.20 -12.86
N ASN A 281 17.20 -13.48 -11.80
CA ASN A 281 16.47 -14.74 -11.68
C ASN A 281 15.21 -14.72 -12.54
N LEU A 282 14.53 -13.58 -12.68
CA LEU A 282 13.41 -13.44 -13.59
C LEU A 282 13.88 -13.71 -15.03
N GLU A 283 14.92 -13.05 -15.53
CA GLU A 283 15.38 -13.19 -16.92
C GLU A 283 15.73 -14.64 -17.34
N LYS A 284 15.90 -15.56 -16.37
CA LYS A 284 16.15 -16.99 -16.60
C LYS A 284 14.88 -17.84 -16.73
N ILE A 285 13.71 -17.31 -16.40
CA ILE A 285 12.42 -18.01 -16.46
C ILE A 285 11.84 -17.83 -17.87
N HIS A 286 11.39 -18.92 -18.49
CA HIS A 286 10.70 -18.86 -19.77
C HIS A 286 9.32 -18.16 -19.63
N ASP A 287 8.92 -17.36 -20.62
CA ASP A 287 7.62 -16.67 -20.69
C ASP A 287 7.25 -15.78 -19.49
N ASN A 288 8.19 -14.95 -19.01
CA ASN A 288 7.93 -14.05 -17.88
C ASN A 288 8.02 -12.55 -18.19
N ASN A 289 7.96 -12.18 -19.48
CA ASN A 289 8.08 -10.79 -19.94
C ASN A 289 7.09 -9.84 -19.25
N GLU A 290 5.88 -10.33 -18.93
CA GLU A 290 4.90 -9.57 -18.14
C GLU A 290 5.43 -9.22 -16.75
N TRP A 291 6.00 -10.20 -16.03
CA TRP A 291 6.53 -10.01 -14.68
C TRP A 291 7.79 -9.13 -14.67
N ILE A 292 8.64 -9.22 -15.70
CA ILE A 292 9.77 -8.30 -15.88
C ILE A 292 9.24 -6.86 -16.03
N SER A 293 8.24 -6.65 -16.90
CA SER A 293 7.65 -5.33 -17.11
C SER A 293 6.96 -4.79 -15.86
N PHE A 294 6.20 -5.64 -15.17
CA PHE A 294 5.53 -5.34 -13.90
C PHE A 294 6.54 -4.91 -12.85
N PHE A 295 7.57 -5.73 -12.60
CA PHE A 295 8.58 -5.47 -11.58
C PHE A 295 9.36 -4.19 -11.86
N ALA A 296 9.79 -3.97 -13.11
CA ALA A 296 10.56 -2.79 -13.50
C ALA A 296 9.80 -1.47 -13.25
N LYS A 297 8.47 -1.47 -13.44
CA LYS A 297 7.61 -0.29 -13.27
C LYS A 297 7.12 -0.09 -11.84
N HIS A 298 7.23 -1.09 -10.97
CA HIS A 298 6.66 -1.03 -9.63
C HIS A 298 7.45 -0.09 -8.70
N SER A 299 6.76 0.62 -7.81
CA SER A 299 7.40 1.55 -6.86
C SER A 299 8.05 0.85 -5.67
N LYS A 300 7.58 -0.36 -5.33
CA LYS A 300 8.00 -1.18 -4.19
C LYS A 300 8.76 -2.43 -4.64
N ARG A 301 9.84 -2.23 -5.39
CA ARG A 301 10.65 -3.32 -5.96
C ARG A 301 11.39 -4.12 -4.90
N ASP A 302 11.75 -3.50 -3.78
CA ASP A 302 12.39 -4.18 -2.66
C ASP A 302 11.46 -5.20 -2.01
N ASP A 303 10.23 -4.80 -1.66
CA ASP A 303 9.22 -5.70 -1.05
C ASP A 303 8.90 -6.89 -2.01
N LEU A 304 8.74 -6.60 -3.31
CA LEU A 304 8.48 -7.64 -4.33
C LEU A 304 9.66 -8.60 -4.50
N ALA A 305 10.89 -8.08 -4.55
CA ALA A 305 12.09 -8.90 -4.67
C ALA A 305 12.24 -9.84 -3.48
N ASP A 306 11.90 -9.37 -2.28
CA ASP A 306 12.04 -10.13 -1.06
C ASP A 306 11.13 -11.36 -1.02
N CYS A 307 9.84 -11.22 -1.37
CA CYS A 307 8.93 -12.36 -1.42
C CYS A 307 9.29 -13.33 -2.56
N PHE A 308 9.73 -12.82 -3.71
CA PHE A 308 10.15 -13.65 -4.85
C PHE A 308 11.40 -14.47 -4.51
N LEU A 309 12.47 -13.82 -4.05
CA LEU A 309 13.75 -14.47 -3.74
C LEU A 309 13.64 -15.45 -2.57
N GLN A 310 12.75 -15.21 -1.61
CA GLN A 310 12.41 -16.18 -0.57
C GLN A 310 11.86 -17.48 -1.17
N GLY A 311 10.94 -17.36 -2.15
CA GLY A 311 10.39 -18.50 -2.88
C GLY A 311 11.47 -19.25 -3.66
N ILE A 312 12.30 -18.51 -4.42
CA ILE A 312 13.42 -19.09 -5.18
C ILE A 312 14.40 -19.84 -4.27
N TRP A 313 14.75 -19.26 -3.12
CA TRP A 313 15.63 -19.92 -2.16
C TRP A 313 15.05 -21.25 -1.70
N TYR A 314 13.76 -21.29 -1.35
CA TYR A 314 13.11 -22.52 -0.91
C TYR A 314 13.07 -23.56 -2.02
N ILE A 315 12.66 -23.17 -3.23
CA ILE A 315 12.63 -24.06 -4.41
C ILE A 315 14.00 -24.70 -4.65
N LYS A 316 15.10 -23.95 -4.52
CA LYS A 316 16.45 -24.47 -4.78
C LYS A 316 17.05 -25.31 -3.66
N ASN A 317 16.58 -25.15 -2.42
CA ASN A 317 17.26 -25.71 -1.23
C ASN A 317 16.40 -26.68 -0.42
N LYS A 318 15.09 -26.76 -0.69
CA LYS A 318 14.11 -27.47 0.15
C LYS A 318 13.08 -28.29 -0.64
N LEU A 319 12.94 -28.06 -1.95
CA LEU A 319 12.22 -28.93 -2.87
C LEU A 319 13.24 -29.75 -3.67
#